data_AF-A0A3G9JWY4-F1
#
_entry.id   AF-A0A3G9JWY4-F1
#
_cell.length_a   1.000
_cell.length_b   1.000
_cell.length_c   1.000
_cell.angle_alpha   90.00
_cell.angle_beta   90.00
_cell.angle_gamma   90.00
#
_symmetry.space_group_name_H-M   'P 1'
#
loop_
_entity.id
_entity.type
_entity.pdbx_description
1 polymer ?
#
loop_
_entity_poly.entity_id
_entity_poly.type
_entity_poly.pdbx_seq_one_letter_code
_entity_poly.pdbx_strand_id
1 'polypeptide(L)'
;MKKKNLFFVIAFSMILSVVFANPVKNVSAASNTMSVSVTASKIKIKITKAKKSGTLYAYSANEYAKKDTTRGVSKSVKTKGTALGKVSKGQSKTITVNRYDANGRDGLYNKYYLLNGNTIVKGPIYATSIASAKKSIGFTQKSVKGLYTEGDASNIKYAKDLGVSSITLNIDLGTLMYASKSVAPADATPYQVNGQTYYFNTSAVNYYDSVIQKASAAKMNVIGILIAWTNKNYNTYAKALRYNSPKSTITMGQNTSNATGRDDFIAMIEFLAHRYSQSKANGYISTYVLGNEIDFTHYWYNTSNFNKFMEEYSRALRLSNLAIKKYAGNVKVAVPYTHYWAKSAGQVFKECPGPSFAPLKMTNWLAKTSKAQGNYDWALAPHCYGVVNTKAQQTLSDSSMGVLTGNYKTTKELTFTNLEVLSSYLNTIKYNGKQRSVYLTESGASSGKISTKNLKYQAATVAYEYYKVAHLPFIKSFNYYRLKDEASEAKNGLSVGLLKSNGSQKPAYKVYKHIDTKSSSAWTKGYLKYISYKRNGKGSAKKATSWKSAMNVYSTSFNWNKKWSWKKITKR
;
A
#
# COMPACT_ATOMS: atom_id res chain seq x y z
N MET A 1 -12.95 6.86 43.67
CA MET A 1 -11.74 7.47 43.07
C MET A 1 -10.49 6.81 43.64
N LYS A 2 -9.73 6.05 42.85
CA LYS A 2 -8.30 5.74 43.10
C LYS A 2 -7.68 5.18 41.81
N LYS A 3 -6.68 5.90 41.30
CA LYS A 3 -5.91 5.61 40.07
C LYS A 3 -5.12 4.32 40.26
N LYS A 4 -5.21 3.37 39.31
CA LYS A 4 -4.29 2.23 39.22
C LYS A 4 -3.25 2.50 38.15
N ASN A 5 -2.02 2.73 38.60
CA ASN A 5 -0.80 2.63 37.81
C ASN A 5 -0.56 1.14 37.48
N LEU A 6 -0.27 0.80 36.22
CA LEU A 6 0.13 -0.56 35.85
C LEU A 6 1.45 -0.51 35.08
N PHE A 7 2.51 -0.98 35.75
CA PHE A 7 3.84 -1.17 35.18
C PHE A 7 4.03 -2.61 34.68
N PHE A 8 4.39 -2.66 33.40
CA PHE A 8 5.15 -3.58 32.56
C PHE A 8 6.04 -4.73 33.13
N VAL A 9 5.97 -5.87 32.40
CA VAL A 9 6.95 -6.99 32.10
C VAL A 9 7.11 -8.20 33.08
N ILE A 10 7.26 -9.41 32.47
CA ILE A 10 8.20 -10.57 32.73
C ILE A 10 7.46 -11.93 32.55
N ALA A 11 8.03 -13.10 32.18
CA ALA A 11 8.85 -13.65 31.07
C ALA A 11 8.91 -15.22 31.20
N PHE A 12 9.64 -15.93 30.29
CA PHE A 12 10.05 -17.38 30.23
C PHE A 12 9.06 -18.44 29.63
N SER A 13 9.44 -19.49 28.86
CA SER A 13 10.73 -20.14 28.45
C SER A 13 10.62 -20.90 27.09
N MET A 14 11.76 -21.39 26.56
CA MET A 14 12.02 -21.98 25.22
C MET A 14 11.68 -23.48 25.06
N ILE A 15 11.63 -23.99 23.80
CA ILE A 15 12.37 -25.21 23.32
C ILE A 15 12.43 -25.25 21.77
N LEU A 16 13.52 -25.83 21.27
CA LEU A 16 14.05 -25.91 19.91
C LEU A 16 13.48 -27.11 19.11
N SER A 17 13.37 -27.00 17.77
CA SER A 17 13.52 -28.16 16.87
C SER A 17 13.89 -27.71 15.45
N VAL A 18 14.92 -28.34 14.91
CA VAL A 18 15.54 -28.11 13.60
C VAL A 18 14.96 -29.11 12.59
N VAL A 19 14.61 -28.66 11.38
CA VAL A 19 14.43 -29.57 10.23
C VAL A 19 15.08 -28.95 8.98
N PHE A 20 15.98 -29.72 8.37
CA PHE A 20 16.70 -29.44 7.14
C PHE A 20 15.78 -29.49 5.90
N ALA A 21 16.04 -28.65 4.89
CA ALA A 21 15.35 -28.66 3.61
C ALA A 21 16.35 -28.95 2.47
N ASN A 22 16.06 -29.98 1.66
CA ASN A 22 16.76 -30.26 0.40
C ASN A 22 16.12 -29.52 -0.79
N PRO A 23 16.90 -29.18 -1.85
CA PRO A 23 16.44 -28.33 -2.95
C PRO A 23 15.69 -29.11 -4.04
N VAL A 24 14.67 -28.48 -4.62
CA VAL A 24 13.85 -29.02 -5.72
C VAL A 24 14.48 -28.68 -7.08
N LYS A 25 14.67 -29.70 -7.93
CA LYS A 25 15.07 -29.59 -9.35
C LYS A 25 13.96 -28.97 -10.21
N ASN A 26 14.33 -28.08 -11.13
CA ASN A 26 13.43 -27.47 -12.12
C ASN A 26 13.14 -28.45 -13.27
N VAL A 27 11.86 -28.72 -13.53
CA VAL A 27 11.38 -29.32 -14.79
C VAL A 27 10.42 -28.32 -15.44
N SER A 28 10.79 -27.76 -16.60
CA SER A 28 9.92 -26.90 -17.40
C SER A 28 8.96 -27.76 -18.23
N ALA A 29 7.90 -28.27 -17.60
CA ALA A 29 6.74 -28.74 -18.33
C ALA A 29 6.02 -27.52 -18.94
N ALA A 30 5.73 -27.56 -20.25
CA ALA A 30 4.92 -26.54 -20.93
C ALA A 30 3.57 -26.38 -20.21
N SER A 31 3.47 -25.38 -19.34
CA SER A 31 2.38 -25.30 -18.36
C SER A 31 1.06 -24.92 -19.03
N ASN A 32 -0.02 -25.67 -18.73
CA ASN A 32 -1.40 -25.27 -19.06
C ASN A 32 -1.66 -23.86 -18.49
N THR A 33 -1.75 -22.89 -19.39
CA THR A 33 -1.89 -21.48 -19.06
C THR A 33 -3.15 -20.92 -19.68
N MET A 34 -3.76 -20.00 -18.93
CA MET A 34 -4.81 -19.14 -19.41
C MET A 34 -4.35 -17.71 -19.16
N SER A 35 -4.46 -16.85 -20.16
CA SER A 35 -4.12 -15.44 -20.07
C SER A 35 -5.21 -14.59 -20.71
N VAL A 36 -5.33 -13.35 -20.24
CA VAL A 36 -6.36 -12.41 -20.68
C VAL A 36 -5.67 -11.10 -21.03
N SER A 37 -5.83 -10.66 -22.27
CA SER A 37 -5.37 -9.35 -22.75
C SER A 37 -6.54 -8.51 -23.25
N VAL A 38 -6.44 -7.20 -23.04
CA VAL A 38 -7.51 -6.22 -23.32
C VAL A 38 -6.94 -5.11 -24.18
N THR A 39 -7.56 -4.86 -25.34
CA THR A 39 -7.27 -3.70 -26.19
C THR A 39 -8.30 -2.60 -25.96
N ALA A 40 -8.28 -1.55 -26.79
CA ALA A 40 -9.31 -0.51 -26.75
C ALA A 40 -10.73 -1.07 -26.96
N SER A 41 -10.89 -2.12 -27.78
CA SER A 41 -12.22 -2.60 -28.20
C SER A 41 -12.46 -4.11 -28.00
N LYS A 42 -11.43 -4.90 -27.72
CA LYS A 42 -11.53 -6.37 -27.65
C LYS A 42 -10.89 -6.94 -26.39
N ILE A 43 -11.41 -8.06 -25.92
CA ILE A 43 -10.79 -8.91 -24.91
C ILE A 43 -10.43 -10.24 -25.56
N LYS A 44 -9.17 -10.65 -25.42
CA LYS A 44 -8.64 -11.92 -25.93
C LYS A 44 -8.32 -12.82 -24.74
N ILE A 45 -8.98 -13.97 -24.68
CA ILE A 45 -8.74 -15.01 -23.68
C ILE A 45 -8.03 -16.17 -24.37
N LYS A 46 -6.74 -16.32 -24.09
CA LYS A 46 -5.91 -17.40 -24.64
C LYS A 46 -5.82 -18.53 -23.64
N ILE A 47 -6.12 -19.75 -24.09
CA ILE A 47 -5.97 -20.99 -23.34
C ILE A 47 -4.98 -21.87 -24.10
N THR A 48 -3.98 -22.40 -23.41
CA THR A 48 -2.94 -23.23 -24.01
C THR A 48 -2.99 -24.63 -23.41
N LYS A 49 -3.18 -25.63 -24.29
CA LYS A 49 -3.27 -27.06 -23.96
C LYS A 49 -4.21 -27.34 -22.77
N ALA A 50 -5.50 -27.13 -22.97
CA ALA A 50 -6.51 -27.32 -21.93
C ALA A 50 -6.45 -28.75 -21.35
N LYS A 51 -6.31 -28.87 -20.01
CA LYS A 51 -6.21 -30.18 -19.34
C LYS A 51 -7.45 -31.05 -19.45
N LYS A 52 -8.62 -30.43 -19.55
CA LYS A 52 -9.93 -31.09 -19.71
C LYS A 52 -10.78 -30.25 -20.65
N SER A 53 -11.68 -30.89 -21.37
CA SER A 53 -12.72 -30.19 -22.13
C SER A 53 -13.59 -29.38 -21.17
N GLY A 54 -14.09 -28.24 -21.62
CA GLY A 54 -14.95 -27.38 -20.82
C GLY A 54 -15.47 -26.18 -21.59
N THR A 55 -16.28 -25.37 -20.93
CA THR A 55 -16.81 -24.11 -21.45
C THR A 55 -16.13 -22.95 -20.73
N LEU A 56 -15.67 -21.97 -21.49
CA LEU A 56 -15.15 -20.71 -20.96
C LEU A 56 -16.33 -19.81 -20.57
N TYR A 57 -16.25 -19.23 -19.37
CA TYR A 57 -17.25 -18.29 -18.84
C TYR A 57 -16.60 -16.99 -18.39
N ALA A 58 -17.29 -15.88 -18.61
CA ALA A 58 -17.04 -14.61 -17.96
C ALA A 58 -17.94 -14.46 -16.72
N TYR A 59 -17.35 -14.01 -15.61
CA TYR A 59 -18.03 -13.66 -14.37
C TYR A 59 -17.64 -12.24 -13.98
N SER A 60 -18.56 -11.47 -13.41
CA SER A 60 -18.20 -10.19 -12.80
C SER A 60 -17.27 -10.44 -11.60
N ALA A 61 -16.47 -9.44 -11.22
CA ALA A 61 -15.47 -9.59 -10.15
C ALA A 61 -16.04 -10.12 -8.81
N ASN A 62 -17.28 -9.78 -8.46
CA ASN A 62 -17.97 -10.20 -7.24
C ASN A 62 -18.80 -11.48 -7.36
N GLU A 63 -18.81 -12.13 -8.53
CA GLU A 63 -19.54 -13.38 -8.79
C GLU A 63 -18.57 -14.56 -8.80
N TYR A 64 -19.03 -15.80 -8.61
CA TYR A 64 -18.12 -16.93 -8.45
C TYR A 64 -18.70 -18.22 -9.02
N ALA A 65 -17.87 -19.04 -9.66
CA ALA A 65 -18.26 -20.39 -10.06
C ALA A 65 -18.70 -21.22 -8.84
N LYS A 66 -19.65 -22.16 -9.03
CA LYS A 66 -20.31 -22.91 -7.95
C LYS A 66 -19.35 -23.65 -7.00
N LYS A 67 -18.18 -24.10 -7.48
CA LYS A 67 -17.15 -24.78 -6.65
C LYS A 67 -15.98 -23.88 -6.23
N ASP A 68 -16.02 -22.59 -6.53
CA ASP A 68 -14.99 -21.66 -6.04
C ASP A 68 -15.22 -21.38 -4.55
N THR A 69 -14.25 -21.75 -3.71
CA THR A 69 -14.29 -21.57 -2.25
C THR A 69 -13.68 -20.24 -1.80
N THR A 70 -13.04 -19.50 -2.71
CA THR A 70 -12.44 -18.19 -2.44
C THR A 70 -13.52 -17.12 -2.55
N ARG A 71 -14.56 -17.22 -1.71
CA ARG A 71 -15.66 -16.26 -1.68
C ARG A 71 -15.47 -15.37 -0.45
N GLY A 72 -15.49 -14.06 -0.67
CA GLY A 72 -15.46 -13.07 0.40
C GLY A 72 -16.79 -13.03 1.17
N VAL A 73 -17.32 -11.83 1.41
CA VAL A 73 -18.58 -11.64 2.16
C VAL A 73 -19.82 -11.54 1.27
N SER A 74 -19.66 -11.77 -0.04
CA SER A 74 -20.77 -11.69 -1.00
C SER A 74 -21.90 -12.64 -0.59
N LYS A 75 -23.07 -12.07 -0.30
CA LYS A 75 -24.28 -12.83 0.06
C LYS A 75 -25.10 -13.27 -1.16
N SER A 76 -24.98 -12.53 -2.27
CA SER A 76 -25.70 -12.78 -3.52
C SER A 76 -24.74 -13.38 -4.56
N VAL A 77 -24.23 -14.58 -4.29
CA VAL A 77 -23.30 -15.24 -5.21
C VAL A 77 -24.07 -15.76 -6.41
N LYS A 78 -24.10 -14.97 -7.49
CA LYS A 78 -24.49 -15.49 -8.81
C LYS A 78 -23.47 -16.54 -9.22
N THR A 79 -23.93 -17.77 -9.42
CA THR A 79 -23.08 -18.92 -9.77
C THR A 79 -23.05 -19.22 -11.26
N LYS A 80 -23.88 -18.54 -12.06
CA LYS A 80 -23.96 -18.67 -13.51
C LYS A 80 -23.29 -17.48 -14.19
N GLY A 81 -22.18 -17.73 -14.88
CA GLY A 81 -21.50 -16.74 -15.70
C GLY A 81 -22.01 -16.76 -17.15
N THR A 82 -21.50 -15.85 -17.97
CA THR A 82 -21.81 -15.76 -19.40
C THR A 82 -20.90 -16.70 -20.18
N ALA A 83 -21.46 -17.67 -20.89
CA ALA A 83 -20.70 -18.62 -21.70
C ALA A 83 -20.08 -17.91 -22.92
N LEU A 84 -18.79 -18.11 -23.15
CA LEU A 84 -18.05 -17.52 -24.26
C LEU A 84 -17.66 -18.54 -25.34
N GLY A 85 -17.66 -19.84 -25.00
CA GLY A 85 -17.40 -20.92 -25.96
C GLY A 85 -16.76 -22.16 -25.35
N LYS A 86 -16.88 -23.29 -26.06
CA LYS A 86 -16.29 -24.57 -25.67
C LYS A 86 -14.81 -24.65 -26.07
N VAL A 87 -14.04 -25.40 -25.28
CA VAL A 87 -12.62 -25.73 -25.48
C VAL A 87 -12.43 -27.22 -25.22
N SER A 88 -11.84 -27.95 -26.16
CA SER A 88 -11.60 -29.39 -26.02
C SER A 88 -10.31 -29.68 -25.26
N LYS A 89 -10.22 -30.85 -24.62
CA LYS A 89 -8.99 -31.37 -24.01
C LYS A 89 -7.84 -31.35 -25.04
N GLY A 90 -6.65 -30.92 -24.62
CA GLY A 90 -5.46 -30.79 -25.46
C GLY A 90 -5.43 -29.54 -26.35
N GLN A 91 -6.58 -28.92 -26.61
CA GLN A 91 -6.68 -27.77 -27.51
C GLN A 91 -5.99 -26.53 -26.93
N SER A 92 -5.32 -25.78 -27.80
CA SER A 92 -4.99 -24.37 -27.56
C SER A 92 -5.97 -23.52 -28.35
N LYS A 93 -6.68 -22.61 -27.69
CA LYS A 93 -7.73 -21.79 -28.29
C LYS A 93 -7.66 -20.36 -27.78
N THR A 94 -7.89 -19.40 -28.66
CA THR A 94 -8.10 -18.00 -28.29
C THR A 94 -9.55 -17.64 -28.58
N ILE A 95 -10.27 -17.17 -27.56
CA ILE A 95 -11.62 -16.63 -27.70
C ILE A 95 -11.52 -15.11 -27.62
N THR A 96 -12.10 -14.41 -28.60
CA THR A 96 -12.11 -12.95 -28.66
C THR A 96 -13.54 -12.46 -28.52
N VAL A 97 -13.77 -11.51 -27.62
CA VAL A 97 -15.08 -10.87 -27.39
C VAL A 97 -14.95 -9.35 -27.47
N ASN A 98 -16.07 -8.67 -27.68
CA ASN A 98 -16.13 -7.22 -27.54
C ASN A 98 -15.82 -6.84 -26.08
N ARG A 99 -15.07 -5.74 -25.90
CA ARG A 99 -14.78 -5.21 -24.58
C ARG A 99 -16.02 -4.61 -23.93
N TYR A 100 -16.79 -3.85 -24.70
CA TYR A 100 -18.01 -3.20 -24.25
C TYR A 100 -19.22 -4.00 -24.71
N ASP A 101 -20.19 -4.18 -23.82
CA ASP A 101 -21.51 -4.71 -24.20
C ASP A 101 -22.42 -3.62 -24.79
N ALA A 102 -23.64 -3.99 -25.19
CA ALA A 102 -24.61 -3.06 -25.78
C ALA A 102 -25.01 -1.92 -24.84
N ASN A 103 -24.83 -2.08 -23.53
CA ASN A 103 -25.10 -1.06 -22.52
C ASN A 103 -23.84 -0.27 -22.15
N GLY A 104 -22.71 -0.48 -22.84
CA GLY A 104 -21.45 0.20 -22.55
C GLY A 104 -20.72 -0.32 -21.31
N ARG A 105 -21.08 -1.49 -20.76
CA ARG A 105 -20.35 -2.08 -19.63
C ARG A 105 -19.01 -2.63 -20.08
N ASP A 106 -17.94 -2.28 -19.36
CA ASP A 106 -16.58 -2.71 -19.68
C ASP A 106 -16.30 -4.13 -19.13
N GLY A 107 -16.11 -5.08 -20.03
CA GLY A 107 -15.72 -6.46 -19.71
C GLY A 107 -14.32 -6.59 -19.10
N LEU A 108 -13.52 -5.52 -19.07
CA LEU A 108 -12.23 -5.46 -18.37
C LEU A 108 -12.33 -5.94 -16.91
N TYR A 109 -13.46 -5.66 -16.25
CA TYR A 109 -13.69 -5.99 -14.84
C TYR A 109 -14.13 -7.43 -14.60
N ASN A 110 -14.27 -8.23 -15.66
CA ASN A 110 -14.62 -9.64 -15.55
C ASN A 110 -13.40 -10.49 -15.16
N LYS A 111 -13.70 -11.64 -14.58
CA LYS A 111 -12.80 -12.77 -14.40
C LYS A 111 -13.31 -13.98 -15.16
N TYR A 112 -12.38 -14.82 -15.60
CA TYR A 112 -12.67 -15.89 -16.54
C TYR A 112 -12.40 -17.27 -15.94
N TYR A 113 -13.33 -18.19 -16.16
CA TYR A 113 -13.22 -19.58 -15.72
C TYR A 113 -13.39 -20.53 -16.91
N LEU A 114 -12.54 -21.55 -17.00
CA LEU A 114 -12.83 -22.73 -17.82
C LEU A 114 -13.45 -23.79 -16.91
N LEU A 115 -14.70 -24.17 -17.20
CA LEU A 115 -15.48 -25.09 -16.39
C LEU A 115 -15.84 -26.37 -17.16
N ASN A 116 -15.70 -27.52 -16.51
CA ASN A 116 -16.25 -28.80 -16.98
C ASN A 116 -17.40 -29.18 -16.04
N GLY A 117 -18.64 -29.00 -16.50
CA GLY A 117 -19.80 -28.93 -15.60
C GLY A 117 -19.58 -27.86 -14.53
N ASN A 118 -19.63 -28.24 -13.27
CA ASN A 118 -19.35 -27.35 -12.14
C ASN A 118 -17.87 -27.35 -11.67
N THR A 119 -17.01 -28.16 -12.30
CA THR A 119 -15.62 -28.31 -11.90
C THR A 119 -14.74 -27.26 -12.57
N ILE A 120 -13.97 -26.52 -11.77
CA ILE A 120 -13.03 -25.51 -12.26
C ILE A 120 -11.82 -26.22 -12.87
N VAL A 121 -11.66 -26.13 -14.20
CA VAL A 121 -10.48 -26.62 -14.91
C VAL A 121 -9.34 -25.61 -14.80
N LYS A 122 -9.68 -24.32 -14.91
CA LYS A 122 -8.75 -23.19 -14.76
C LYS A 122 -9.53 -21.92 -14.39
N GLY A 123 -8.93 -21.08 -13.56
CA GLY A 123 -9.49 -19.78 -13.18
C GLY A 123 -9.81 -19.67 -11.69
N PRO A 124 -10.30 -18.51 -11.23
CA PRO A 124 -10.56 -17.32 -12.05
C PRO A 124 -9.26 -16.71 -12.59
N ILE A 125 -9.27 -16.18 -13.83
CA ILE A 125 -8.18 -15.36 -14.38
C ILE A 125 -8.70 -13.97 -14.69
N TYR A 126 -8.01 -12.93 -14.25
CA TYR A 126 -8.26 -11.53 -14.62
C TYR A 126 -7.34 -11.09 -15.77
N ALA A 127 -7.67 -9.96 -16.40
CA ALA A 127 -6.79 -9.27 -17.32
C ALA A 127 -5.42 -8.96 -16.68
N THR A 128 -4.34 -9.26 -17.43
CA THR A 128 -2.95 -8.98 -17.01
C THR A 128 -2.17 -8.14 -18.02
N SER A 129 -2.70 -8.00 -19.24
CA SER A 129 -2.18 -7.12 -20.29
C SER A 129 -3.31 -6.21 -20.74
N ILE A 130 -3.16 -4.91 -20.52
CA ILE A 130 -4.20 -3.90 -20.76
C ILE A 130 -3.57 -2.81 -21.62
N ALA A 131 -4.19 -2.51 -22.76
CA ALA A 131 -3.84 -1.33 -23.54
C ALA A 131 -4.27 -0.08 -22.77
N SER A 132 -3.29 0.59 -22.17
CA SER A 132 -3.49 1.85 -21.46
C SER A 132 -3.52 3.02 -22.45
N ALA A 133 -4.36 4.02 -22.21
CA ALA A 133 -4.36 5.29 -22.97
C ALA A 133 -2.97 5.95 -22.94
N LYS A 134 -2.28 5.90 -21.79
CA LYS A 134 -0.88 6.31 -21.66
C LYS A 134 -0.03 5.18 -21.13
N LYS A 135 1.12 4.95 -21.76
CA LYS A 135 2.11 3.96 -21.29
C LYS A 135 2.69 4.36 -19.93
N SER A 136 2.97 5.65 -19.73
CA SER A 136 3.59 6.17 -18.52
C SER A 136 3.18 7.61 -18.23
N ILE A 137 2.96 7.94 -16.95
CA ILE A 137 2.80 9.31 -16.44
C ILE A 137 3.74 9.55 -15.24
N GLY A 138 3.71 10.77 -14.69
CA GLY A 138 4.54 11.17 -13.53
C GLY A 138 5.86 11.81 -13.93
N PHE A 139 6.73 11.99 -12.94
CA PHE A 139 7.99 12.70 -13.05
C PHE A 139 9.17 11.82 -12.65
N THR A 140 10.31 12.01 -13.32
CA THR A 140 11.56 11.33 -12.94
C THR A 140 12.04 11.83 -11.60
N GLN A 141 12.26 10.91 -10.65
CA GLN A 141 12.75 11.24 -9.31
C GLN A 141 14.25 11.03 -9.23
N LYS A 142 14.98 12.06 -8.78
CA LYS A 142 16.42 11.92 -8.47
C LYS A 142 16.63 11.27 -7.10
N SER A 143 15.72 11.56 -6.18
CA SER A 143 15.78 11.20 -4.75
C SER A 143 14.49 10.49 -4.34
N VAL A 144 14.58 9.59 -3.36
CA VAL A 144 13.38 8.97 -2.75
C VAL A 144 12.70 9.90 -1.74
N LYS A 145 13.31 11.05 -1.43
CA LYS A 145 12.83 12.01 -0.43
C LYS A 145 11.47 12.60 -0.82
N GLY A 146 10.47 12.41 0.03
CA GLY A 146 9.09 12.85 -0.16
C GLY A 146 8.51 13.52 1.09
N LEU A 147 7.31 14.08 1.02
CA LEU A 147 6.65 14.67 2.19
C LEU A 147 5.18 14.27 2.29
N TYR A 148 4.70 13.91 3.48
CA TYR A 148 3.27 13.90 3.74
C TYR A 148 2.80 15.35 3.91
N THR A 149 1.96 15.85 3.00
CA THR A 149 1.58 17.28 2.91
C THR A 149 0.25 17.64 3.56
N GLU A 150 -0.36 16.67 4.25
CA GLU A 150 -1.62 16.83 4.98
C GLU A 150 -2.79 17.23 4.07
N GLY A 151 -2.64 17.07 2.75
CA GLY A 151 -3.64 17.45 1.76
C GLY A 151 -3.82 18.96 1.58
N ASP A 152 -2.98 19.81 2.20
CA ASP A 152 -3.12 21.26 2.07
C ASP A 152 -2.24 21.80 0.94
N ALA A 153 -2.86 22.47 -0.03
CA ALA A 153 -2.20 23.10 -1.16
C ALA A 153 -1.21 24.20 -0.74
N SER A 154 -1.40 24.81 0.44
CA SER A 154 -0.48 25.79 1.03
C SER A 154 0.85 25.15 1.48
N ASN A 155 0.84 23.85 1.80
CA ASN A 155 2.02 23.12 2.26
C ASN A 155 3.01 22.79 1.15
N ILE A 156 2.62 22.93 -0.12
CA ILE A 156 3.51 22.71 -1.27
C ILE A 156 4.74 23.64 -1.24
N LYS A 157 4.65 24.82 -0.59
CA LYS A 157 5.81 25.70 -0.39
C LYS A 157 6.90 25.04 0.46
N TYR A 158 6.53 24.27 1.50
CA TYR A 158 7.48 23.52 2.32
C TYR A 158 8.04 22.33 1.55
N ALA A 159 7.21 21.64 0.74
CA ALA A 159 7.69 20.57 -0.13
C ALA A 159 8.78 21.08 -1.10
N LYS A 160 8.59 22.27 -1.67
CA LYS A 160 9.59 22.94 -2.53
C LYS A 160 10.85 23.31 -1.74
N ASP A 161 10.70 23.93 -0.57
CA ASP A 161 11.83 24.34 0.28
C ASP A 161 12.69 23.14 0.74
N LEU A 162 12.04 22.04 1.14
CA LEU A 162 12.69 20.79 1.49
C LEU A 162 13.27 20.07 0.26
N GLY A 163 12.80 20.42 -0.95
CA GLY A 163 13.24 19.87 -2.22
C GLY A 163 12.90 18.39 -2.37
N VAL A 164 11.66 18.03 -2.03
CA VAL A 164 11.16 16.65 -2.14
C VAL A 164 10.76 16.31 -3.58
N SER A 165 10.85 15.03 -3.94
CA SER A 165 10.50 14.50 -5.27
C SER A 165 9.08 13.92 -5.35
N SER A 166 8.38 13.85 -4.21
CA SER A 166 7.03 13.31 -4.10
C SER A 166 6.29 13.86 -2.90
N ILE A 167 4.96 13.80 -2.96
CA ILE A 167 4.07 14.12 -1.85
C ILE A 167 3.05 13.00 -1.61
N THR A 168 2.56 12.90 -0.37
CA THR A 168 1.38 12.08 -0.01
C THR A 168 0.23 13.01 0.37
N LEU A 169 -1.00 12.62 0.00
CA LEU A 169 -2.25 13.12 0.56
C LEU A 169 -3.26 11.99 0.76
N ASN A 170 -4.19 12.19 1.68
CA ASN A 170 -5.41 11.40 1.77
C ASN A 170 -6.44 11.91 0.74
N ILE A 171 -7.14 10.98 0.11
CA ILE A 171 -8.34 11.20 -0.71
C ILE A 171 -9.47 10.44 -0.04
N ASP A 172 -10.39 11.19 0.55
CA ASP A 172 -11.59 10.63 1.18
C ASP A 172 -12.62 10.24 0.12
N LEU A 173 -12.74 8.93 -0.10
CA LEU A 173 -13.79 8.35 -0.93
C LEU A 173 -15.18 8.57 -0.33
N GLY A 174 -15.29 8.73 0.99
CA GLY A 174 -16.55 8.91 1.71
C GLY A 174 -17.33 10.17 1.33
N THR A 175 -16.65 11.15 0.73
CA THR A 175 -17.20 12.47 0.36
C THR A 175 -17.02 12.80 -1.13
N LEU A 176 -16.31 11.95 -1.89
CA LEU A 176 -15.93 12.20 -3.29
C LEU A 176 -17.10 12.09 -4.28
N MET A 177 -18.03 11.17 -4.05
CA MET A 177 -19.12 10.84 -4.98
C MET A 177 -20.46 10.78 -4.25
N TYR A 178 -21.49 11.38 -4.85
CA TYR A 178 -22.86 11.31 -4.36
C TYR A 178 -23.43 9.89 -4.50
N ALA A 179 -24.28 9.50 -3.57
CA ALA A 179 -24.85 8.16 -3.48
C ALA A 179 -25.88 7.87 -4.61
N SER A 180 -26.46 8.91 -5.20
CA SER A 180 -27.38 8.82 -6.34
C SER A 180 -27.52 10.18 -7.04
N LYS A 181 -28.13 10.18 -8.23
CA LYS A 181 -28.53 11.41 -8.93
C LYS A 181 -29.50 12.27 -8.10
N SER A 182 -30.43 11.66 -7.37
CA SER A 182 -31.49 12.37 -6.64
C SER A 182 -30.98 13.19 -5.46
N VAL A 183 -29.77 12.91 -4.95
CA VAL A 183 -29.14 13.66 -3.86
C VAL A 183 -27.94 14.50 -4.34
N ALA A 184 -27.62 14.44 -5.64
CA ALA A 184 -26.56 15.24 -6.24
C ALA A 184 -27.08 16.66 -6.51
N PRO A 185 -26.36 17.71 -6.08
CA PRO A 185 -26.69 19.08 -6.45
C PRO A 185 -26.47 19.32 -7.95
N ALA A 186 -27.04 20.41 -8.47
CA ALA A 186 -26.97 20.77 -9.88
C ALA A 186 -25.53 21.01 -10.38
N ASP A 187 -24.62 21.42 -9.50
CA ASP A 187 -23.21 21.68 -9.80
C ASP A 187 -22.31 20.45 -9.67
N ALA A 188 -22.86 19.28 -9.34
CA ALA A 188 -22.09 18.04 -9.25
C ALA A 188 -21.46 17.68 -10.60
N THR A 189 -20.21 17.22 -10.58
CA THR A 189 -19.46 16.87 -11.79
C THR A 189 -19.95 15.51 -12.32
N PRO A 190 -20.62 15.42 -13.48
CA PRO A 190 -21.06 14.15 -14.05
C PRO A 190 -19.87 13.40 -14.68
N TYR A 191 -19.85 12.08 -14.57
CA TYR A 191 -18.83 11.23 -15.19
C TYR A 191 -19.40 9.87 -15.60
N GLN A 192 -19.12 9.44 -16.83
CA GLN A 192 -19.65 8.20 -17.40
C GLN A 192 -18.70 7.02 -17.15
N VAL A 193 -19.21 5.95 -16.54
CA VAL A 193 -18.49 4.70 -16.30
C VAL A 193 -19.43 3.52 -16.54
N ASN A 194 -18.99 2.52 -17.31
CA ASN A 194 -19.77 1.30 -17.58
C ASN A 194 -21.22 1.56 -18.06
N GLY A 195 -21.41 2.60 -18.88
CA GLY A 195 -22.74 2.99 -19.39
C GLY A 195 -23.64 3.73 -18.40
N GLN A 196 -23.14 4.09 -17.22
CA GLN A 196 -23.87 4.82 -16.19
C GLN A 196 -23.19 6.14 -15.85
N THR A 197 -24.01 7.17 -15.57
CA THR A 197 -23.54 8.47 -15.10
C THR A 197 -23.48 8.49 -13.58
N TYR A 198 -22.31 8.85 -13.05
CA TYR A 198 -22.04 9.09 -11.64
C TYR A 198 -21.82 10.58 -11.41
N TYR A 199 -22.12 11.06 -10.21
CA TYR A 199 -22.06 12.48 -9.86
C TYR A 199 -21.04 12.69 -8.75
N PHE A 200 -19.98 13.44 -9.07
CA PHE A 200 -18.86 13.71 -8.17
C PHE A 200 -19.03 15.06 -7.47
N ASN A 201 -18.62 15.12 -6.21
CA ASN A 201 -18.66 16.35 -5.41
C ASN A 201 -17.62 17.34 -5.93
N THR A 202 -18.08 18.37 -6.65
CA THR A 202 -17.22 19.35 -7.33
C THR A 202 -16.29 20.08 -6.35
N SER A 203 -16.75 20.42 -5.15
CA SER A 203 -15.91 21.03 -4.11
C SER A 203 -14.79 20.11 -3.64
N ALA A 204 -15.08 18.82 -3.43
CA ALA A 204 -14.06 17.83 -3.08
C ALA A 204 -13.04 17.65 -4.22
N VAL A 205 -13.51 17.59 -5.47
CA VAL A 205 -12.65 17.49 -6.66
C VAL A 205 -11.72 18.71 -6.76
N ASN A 206 -12.27 19.93 -6.67
CA ASN A 206 -11.50 21.17 -6.74
C ASN A 206 -10.45 21.27 -5.62
N TYR A 207 -10.76 20.78 -4.42
CA TYR A 207 -9.80 20.68 -3.34
C TYR A 207 -8.59 19.81 -3.73
N TYR A 208 -8.84 18.58 -4.20
CA TYR A 208 -7.75 17.68 -4.62
C TYR A 208 -6.96 18.23 -5.80
N ASP A 209 -7.64 18.84 -6.79
CA ASP A 209 -6.97 19.52 -7.91
C ASP A 209 -5.98 20.58 -7.40
N SER A 210 -6.41 21.43 -6.46
CA SER A 210 -5.56 22.52 -5.95
C SER A 210 -4.22 22.02 -5.40
N VAL A 211 -4.18 20.82 -4.83
CA VAL A 211 -2.98 20.19 -4.27
C VAL A 211 -2.18 19.50 -5.37
N ILE A 212 -2.84 18.67 -6.17
CA ILE A 212 -2.21 17.77 -7.16
C ILE A 212 -1.64 18.58 -8.34
N GLN A 213 -2.32 19.64 -8.76
CA GLN A 213 -1.84 20.56 -9.78
C GLN A 213 -0.61 21.32 -9.31
N LYS A 214 -0.61 21.85 -8.07
CA LYS A 214 0.58 22.54 -7.50
C LYS A 214 1.77 21.60 -7.35
N ALA A 215 1.55 20.36 -6.93
CA ALA A 215 2.60 19.34 -6.86
C ALA A 215 3.16 19.01 -8.26
N SER A 216 2.29 18.90 -9.25
CA SER A 216 2.68 18.62 -10.64
C SER A 216 3.42 19.78 -11.29
N ALA A 217 3.01 21.03 -11.02
CA ALA A 217 3.75 22.23 -11.41
C ALA A 217 5.15 22.27 -10.76
N ALA A 218 5.29 21.73 -9.55
CA ALA A 218 6.56 21.54 -8.87
C ALA A 218 7.33 20.28 -9.31
N LYS A 219 6.83 19.53 -10.31
CA LYS A 219 7.40 18.26 -10.82
C LYS A 219 7.53 17.17 -9.75
N MET A 220 6.62 17.14 -8.79
CA MET A 220 6.57 16.12 -7.73
C MET A 220 5.56 15.03 -8.08
N ASN A 221 5.92 13.77 -7.83
CA ASN A 221 4.99 12.66 -7.95
C ASN A 221 4.01 12.64 -6.77
N VAL A 222 2.73 12.42 -7.05
CA VAL A 222 1.71 12.32 -5.99
C VAL A 222 1.40 10.86 -5.68
N ILE A 223 1.31 10.56 -4.38
CA ILE A 223 0.79 9.32 -3.84
C ILE A 223 -0.54 9.62 -3.13
N GLY A 224 -1.65 9.09 -3.66
CA GLY A 224 -2.99 9.28 -3.10
C GLY A 224 -3.40 8.10 -2.24
N ILE A 225 -3.64 8.32 -0.95
CA ILE A 225 -4.19 7.32 -0.02
C ILE A 225 -5.71 7.35 -0.11
N LEU A 226 -6.31 6.27 -0.60
CA LEU A 226 -7.75 6.15 -0.81
C LEU A 226 -8.40 5.51 0.41
N ILE A 227 -9.24 6.26 1.12
CA ILE A 227 -9.91 5.78 2.33
C ILE A 227 -11.33 6.35 2.39
N ALA A 228 -12.27 5.59 2.93
CA ALA A 228 -13.65 6.06 3.11
C ALA A 228 -13.88 6.30 4.60
N TRP A 229 -13.59 7.51 5.07
CA TRP A 229 -13.76 7.86 6.48
C TRP A 229 -15.23 7.85 6.86
N THR A 230 -15.55 7.52 8.11
CA THR A 230 -16.89 7.72 8.62
C THR A 230 -17.26 9.19 8.56
N ASN A 231 -18.45 9.48 8.04
CA ASN A 231 -19.00 10.82 8.02
C ASN A 231 -20.49 10.75 8.36
N LYS A 232 -21.06 11.89 8.75
CA LYS A 232 -22.48 12.01 9.11
C LYS A 232 -23.39 12.21 7.89
N ASN A 233 -22.82 12.43 6.71
CA ASN A 233 -23.56 12.77 5.50
C ASN A 233 -23.77 11.52 4.64
N TYR A 234 -24.95 10.93 4.72
CA TYR A 234 -25.27 9.74 3.94
C TYR A 234 -25.64 10.01 2.47
N ASN A 235 -25.66 11.28 2.03
CA ASN A 235 -25.87 11.66 0.62
C ASN A 235 -24.63 11.36 -0.24
N THR A 236 -23.46 11.19 0.38
CA THR A 236 -22.26 10.68 -0.30
C THR A 236 -22.00 9.24 0.11
N TYR A 237 -21.30 8.50 -0.76
CA TYR A 237 -20.86 7.12 -0.50
C TYR A 237 -22.00 6.13 -0.26
N ALA A 238 -22.57 5.54 -1.31
CA ALA A 238 -23.80 4.74 -1.24
C ALA A 238 -23.77 3.60 -0.19
N LYS A 239 -24.95 3.27 0.38
CA LYS A 239 -25.11 2.17 1.37
C LYS A 239 -24.57 0.83 0.84
N ALA A 240 -24.75 0.55 -0.44
CA ALA A 240 -24.26 -0.68 -1.08
C ALA A 240 -22.72 -0.79 -1.08
N LEU A 241 -22.02 0.34 -1.00
CA LEU A 241 -20.57 0.45 -0.95
C LEU A 241 -20.01 0.39 0.49
N ARG A 242 -20.87 0.41 1.51
CA ARG A 242 -20.46 0.32 2.92
C ARG A 242 -20.46 -1.14 3.38
N TYR A 243 -19.52 -1.51 4.22
CA TYR A 243 -19.70 -2.70 5.04
C TYR A 243 -20.45 -2.31 6.31
N ASN A 244 -21.61 -2.92 6.52
CA ASN A 244 -22.37 -2.69 7.74
C ASN A 244 -21.68 -3.42 8.91
N SER A 245 -20.88 -2.70 9.70
CA SER A 245 -20.23 -3.25 10.88
C SER A 245 -20.40 -2.30 12.07
N PRO A 246 -21.15 -2.70 13.12
CA PRO A 246 -21.39 -1.84 14.27
C PRO A 246 -20.12 -1.55 15.10
N LYS A 247 -19.01 -2.26 14.83
CA LYS A 247 -17.72 -2.04 15.50
C LYS A 247 -16.74 -1.19 14.68
N SER A 248 -17.02 -0.94 13.39
CA SER A 248 -16.19 -0.07 12.56
C SER A 248 -16.62 1.38 12.76
N THR A 249 -15.92 2.12 13.63
CA THR A 249 -16.25 3.52 13.94
C THR A 249 -15.41 4.52 13.13
N ILE A 250 -14.34 4.05 12.47
CA ILE A 250 -13.34 4.91 11.82
C ILE A 250 -13.55 4.99 10.31
N THR A 251 -13.77 3.84 9.64
CA THR A 251 -14.00 3.82 8.19
C THR A 251 -15.32 3.11 7.87
N MET A 252 -15.94 3.50 6.75
CA MET A 252 -17.13 2.83 6.22
C MET A 252 -16.78 1.56 5.42
N GLY A 253 -15.50 1.37 5.09
CA GLY A 253 -14.97 0.30 4.24
C GLY A 253 -15.52 0.32 2.80
N GLN A 254 -14.93 -0.45 1.87
CA GLN A 254 -15.32 -0.51 0.45
C GLN A 254 -15.94 -1.88 0.09
N ASN A 255 -17.26 -1.97 0.19
CA ASN A 255 -18.03 -3.17 -0.12
C ASN A 255 -18.21 -3.36 -1.63
N THR A 256 -17.30 -4.12 -2.21
CA THR A 256 -17.33 -4.52 -3.63
C THR A 256 -18.00 -5.88 -3.84
N SER A 257 -18.70 -6.42 -2.83
CA SER A 257 -19.25 -7.78 -2.83
C SER A 257 -20.62 -7.92 -3.49
N ASN A 258 -21.23 -6.80 -3.83
CA ASN A 258 -22.49 -6.69 -4.55
C ASN A 258 -22.28 -5.86 -5.82
N ALA A 259 -23.23 -5.92 -6.76
CA ALA A 259 -23.08 -5.28 -8.06
C ALA A 259 -22.99 -3.75 -7.96
N THR A 260 -23.88 -3.11 -7.18
CA THR A 260 -23.92 -1.65 -7.01
C THR A 260 -22.64 -1.11 -6.36
N GLY A 261 -22.25 -1.64 -5.20
CA GLY A 261 -21.02 -1.21 -4.53
C GLY A 261 -19.75 -1.51 -5.34
N ARG A 262 -19.73 -2.59 -6.13
CA ARG A 262 -18.64 -2.84 -7.09
C ARG A 262 -18.59 -1.74 -8.16
N ASP A 263 -19.71 -1.40 -8.77
CA ASP A 263 -19.77 -0.44 -9.87
C ASP A 263 -19.48 1.00 -9.37
N ASP A 264 -20.02 1.39 -8.21
CA ASP A 264 -19.71 2.65 -7.53
C ASP A 264 -18.21 2.79 -7.20
N PHE A 265 -17.60 1.71 -6.70
CA PHE A 265 -16.16 1.70 -6.41
C PHE A 265 -15.34 1.85 -7.68
N ILE A 266 -15.68 1.11 -8.74
CA ILE A 266 -15.02 1.22 -10.05
C ILE A 266 -15.14 2.67 -10.57
N ALA A 267 -16.32 3.29 -10.46
CA ALA A 267 -16.55 4.65 -10.91
C ALA A 267 -15.64 5.67 -10.22
N MET A 268 -15.51 5.60 -8.89
CA MET A 268 -14.60 6.49 -8.15
C MET A 268 -13.14 6.30 -8.57
N ILE A 269 -12.67 5.06 -8.72
CA ILE A 269 -11.28 4.83 -9.13
C ILE A 269 -11.06 5.25 -10.58
N GLU A 270 -11.98 4.96 -11.49
CA GLU A 270 -11.90 5.39 -12.88
C GLU A 270 -11.87 6.92 -13.00
N PHE A 271 -12.71 7.64 -12.24
CA PHE A 271 -12.72 9.10 -12.23
C PHE A 271 -11.35 9.67 -11.80
N LEU A 272 -10.82 9.22 -10.67
CA LEU A 272 -9.50 9.65 -10.19
C LEU A 272 -8.39 9.29 -11.18
N ALA A 273 -8.39 8.05 -11.68
CA ALA A 273 -7.37 7.57 -12.61
C ALA A 273 -7.42 8.32 -13.94
N HIS A 274 -8.60 8.58 -14.48
CA HIS A 274 -8.77 9.38 -15.69
C HIS A 274 -8.27 10.81 -15.44
N ARG A 275 -8.85 11.52 -14.46
CA ARG A 275 -8.56 12.93 -14.17
C ARG A 275 -7.07 13.17 -13.98
N TYR A 276 -6.42 12.38 -13.13
CA TYR A 276 -5.01 12.55 -12.74
C TYR A 276 -4.03 11.74 -13.60
N SER A 277 -4.39 11.47 -14.85
CA SER A 277 -3.49 10.95 -15.88
C SER A 277 -3.60 11.69 -17.21
N GLN A 278 -4.66 12.48 -17.45
CA GLN A 278 -4.92 13.13 -18.74
C GLN A 278 -3.90 14.20 -19.12
N SER A 279 -3.44 15.03 -18.18
CA SER A 279 -2.47 16.08 -18.48
C SER A 279 -1.72 16.51 -17.23
N LYS A 280 -0.57 17.18 -17.42
CA LYS A 280 0.15 17.83 -16.32
C LYS A 280 -0.66 18.97 -15.69
N ALA A 281 -1.56 19.59 -16.45
CA ALA A 281 -2.40 20.69 -15.99
C ALA A 281 -3.45 20.23 -14.96
N ASN A 282 -4.03 19.04 -15.14
CA ASN A 282 -4.87 18.40 -14.10
C ASN A 282 -4.02 17.80 -12.98
N GLY A 283 -2.76 17.50 -13.29
CA GLY A 283 -1.77 16.91 -12.41
C GLY A 283 -1.78 15.38 -12.42
N TYR A 284 -0.77 14.77 -11.80
CA TYR A 284 -0.52 13.33 -11.86
C TYR A 284 -0.48 12.65 -10.51
N ILE A 285 -1.28 11.59 -10.36
CA ILE A 285 -1.12 10.60 -9.28
C ILE A 285 -0.36 9.39 -9.83
N SER A 286 0.85 9.16 -9.33
CA SER A 286 1.72 8.07 -9.79
C SER A 286 1.51 6.76 -9.03
N THR A 287 0.93 6.83 -7.84
CA THR A 287 0.64 5.67 -6.98
C THR A 287 -0.64 5.92 -6.19
N TYR A 288 -1.51 4.91 -6.14
CA TYR A 288 -2.66 4.88 -5.26
C TYR A 288 -2.43 3.88 -4.14
N VAL A 289 -2.66 4.26 -2.89
CA VAL A 289 -2.64 3.34 -1.74
C VAL A 289 -4.08 3.03 -1.39
N LEU A 290 -4.47 1.75 -1.37
CA LEU A 290 -5.84 1.37 -1.05
C LEU A 290 -5.97 1.12 0.45
N GLY A 291 -6.45 2.15 1.14
CA GLY A 291 -6.72 2.18 2.57
C GLY A 291 -5.61 2.73 3.44
N ASN A 292 -5.73 2.47 4.74
CA ASN A 292 -4.75 2.73 5.79
C ASN A 292 -4.63 1.50 6.70
N GLU A 293 -3.41 1.03 6.95
CA GLU A 293 -3.11 -0.02 7.96
C GLU A 293 -4.10 -1.20 7.92
N ILE A 294 -4.23 -1.84 6.76
CA ILE A 294 -5.32 -2.79 6.48
C ILE A 294 -5.21 -4.09 7.29
N ASP A 295 -4.08 -4.31 7.95
CA ASP A 295 -3.90 -5.37 8.93
C ASP A 295 -4.70 -5.15 10.23
N PHE A 296 -5.18 -3.93 10.49
CA PHE A 296 -6.13 -3.62 11.57
C PHE A 296 -7.57 -3.72 11.06
N THR A 297 -8.03 -4.95 10.85
CA THR A 297 -9.30 -5.21 10.14
C THR A 297 -10.55 -4.67 10.84
N HIS A 298 -10.46 -4.36 12.13
CA HIS A 298 -11.52 -3.72 12.90
C HIS A 298 -11.84 -2.29 12.46
N TYR A 299 -10.91 -1.57 11.83
CA TYR A 299 -11.18 -0.25 11.24
C TYR A 299 -12.00 -0.30 9.96
N TRP A 300 -12.12 -1.47 9.34
CA TRP A 300 -12.67 -1.65 8.00
C TRP A 300 -14.10 -2.16 8.04
N TYR A 301 -14.26 -3.38 8.54
CA TYR A 301 -15.57 -3.97 8.76
C TYR A 301 -15.58 -5.04 9.85
N ASN A 302 -14.48 -5.14 10.62
CA ASN A 302 -14.37 -5.93 11.82
C ASN A 302 -14.69 -7.42 11.62
N THR A 303 -13.80 -8.12 10.92
CA THR A 303 -13.85 -9.58 10.78
C THR A 303 -12.55 -10.23 11.25
N SER A 304 -12.68 -11.35 11.97
CA SER A 304 -11.58 -12.24 12.33
C SER A 304 -11.34 -13.35 11.29
N ASN A 305 -12.20 -13.45 10.26
CA ASN A 305 -12.00 -14.43 9.19
C ASN A 305 -11.00 -13.92 8.16
N PHE A 306 -9.78 -14.45 8.24
CA PHE A 306 -8.67 -14.08 7.38
C PHE A 306 -8.97 -14.19 5.87
N ASN A 307 -9.51 -15.33 5.42
CA ASN A 307 -9.75 -15.55 3.99
C ASN A 307 -10.85 -14.65 3.45
N LYS A 308 -11.91 -14.38 4.23
CA LYS A 308 -12.95 -13.43 3.84
C LYS A 308 -12.39 -12.02 3.69
N PHE A 309 -11.60 -11.56 4.66
CA PHE A 309 -10.95 -10.24 4.58
C PHE A 309 -10.03 -10.13 3.37
N MET A 310 -9.17 -11.12 3.18
CA MET A 310 -8.21 -11.10 2.08
C MET A 310 -8.87 -11.15 0.71
N GLU A 311 -9.97 -11.89 0.53
CA GLU A 311 -10.70 -11.90 -0.74
C GLU A 311 -11.37 -10.55 -1.02
N GLU A 312 -12.05 -9.96 -0.04
CA GLU A 312 -12.69 -8.65 -0.18
C GLU A 312 -11.66 -7.55 -0.53
N TYR A 313 -10.53 -7.51 0.19
CA TYR A 313 -9.45 -6.56 -0.06
C TYR A 313 -8.77 -6.80 -1.42
N SER A 314 -8.47 -8.06 -1.76
CA SER A 314 -7.82 -8.43 -3.03
C SER A 314 -8.69 -8.08 -4.24
N ARG A 315 -10.01 -8.25 -4.15
CA ARG A 315 -10.92 -7.84 -5.22
C ARG A 315 -10.91 -6.32 -5.39
N ALA A 316 -11.00 -5.55 -4.31
CA ALA A 316 -10.93 -4.09 -4.38
C ALA A 316 -9.58 -3.64 -4.98
N LEU A 317 -8.46 -4.21 -4.51
CA LEU A 317 -7.13 -3.92 -5.04
C LEU A 317 -6.99 -4.25 -6.54
N ARG A 318 -7.58 -5.38 -6.96
CA ARG A 318 -7.63 -5.77 -8.38
C ARG A 318 -8.44 -4.77 -9.21
N LEU A 319 -9.65 -4.43 -8.77
CA LEU A 319 -10.52 -3.49 -9.47
C LEU A 319 -9.84 -2.12 -9.62
N SER A 320 -9.16 -1.66 -8.56
CA SER A 320 -8.37 -0.44 -8.62
C SER A 320 -7.26 -0.53 -9.67
N ASN A 321 -6.49 -1.62 -9.70
CA ASN A 321 -5.45 -1.81 -10.71
C ASN A 321 -6.04 -1.79 -12.13
N LEU A 322 -7.12 -2.54 -12.38
CA LEU A 322 -7.76 -2.60 -13.70
C LEU A 322 -8.23 -1.20 -14.15
N ALA A 323 -8.95 -0.48 -13.29
CA ALA A 323 -9.42 0.88 -13.56
C ALA A 323 -8.27 1.86 -13.84
N ILE A 324 -7.20 1.80 -13.05
CA ILE A 324 -6.01 2.64 -13.25
C ILE A 324 -5.30 2.31 -14.57
N LYS A 325 -5.13 1.02 -14.89
CA LYS A 325 -4.42 0.57 -16.10
C LYS A 325 -5.16 0.89 -17.40
N LYS A 326 -6.45 1.23 -17.36
CA LYS A 326 -7.16 1.80 -18.51
C LYS A 326 -6.50 3.10 -18.98
N TYR A 327 -6.03 3.92 -18.03
CA TYR A 327 -5.53 5.26 -18.32
C TYR A 327 -4.00 5.38 -18.26
N ALA A 328 -3.34 4.70 -17.31
CA ALA A 328 -1.90 4.81 -17.11
C ALA A 328 -1.21 3.48 -16.80
N GLY A 329 -0.33 3.05 -17.70
CA GLY A 329 0.33 1.73 -17.66
C GLY A 329 1.37 1.57 -16.55
N ASN A 330 1.99 2.65 -16.07
CA ASN A 330 3.05 2.60 -15.05
C ASN A 330 2.56 2.81 -13.60
N VAL A 331 1.37 3.38 -13.42
CA VAL A 331 0.81 3.73 -12.09
C VAL A 331 0.56 2.48 -11.27
N LYS A 332 0.89 2.53 -9.98
CA LYS A 332 0.79 1.39 -9.06
C LYS A 332 -0.42 1.52 -8.14
N VAL A 333 -0.91 0.38 -7.69
CA VAL A 333 -1.74 0.29 -6.49
C VAL A 333 -0.92 -0.38 -5.39
N ALA A 334 -0.93 0.18 -4.19
CA ALA A 334 -0.10 -0.24 -3.07
C ALA A 334 -0.96 -0.64 -1.86
N VAL A 335 -0.45 -1.63 -1.10
CA VAL A 335 -1.09 -2.19 0.09
C VAL A 335 -0.46 -1.60 1.34
N PRO A 336 -1.19 -0.82 2.14
CA PRO A 336 -0.67 -0.23 3.37
C PRO A 336 -0.78 -1.19 4.53
N TYR A 337 0.29 -1.30 5.30
CA TYR A 337 0.31 -2.04 6.55
C TYR A 337 0.86 -1.14 7.65
N THR A 338 0.55 -1.46 8.90
CA THR A 338 1.31 -0.97 10.05
C THR A 338 2.79 -1.39 9.98
N HIS A 339 3.58 -1.06 11.01
CA HIS A 339 4.93 -1.58 11.21
C HIS A 339 4.97 -3.06 11.64
N TYR A 340 3.84 -3.73 11.91
CA TYR A 340 3.83 -5.16 12.20
C TYR A 340 4.25 -5.98 10.96
N TRP A 341 4.64 -7.24 11.18
CA TRP A 341 5.12 -8.09 10.09
C TRP A 341 4.83 -9.58 10.25
N ALA A 342 5.68 -10.34 10.95
CA ALA A 342 5.51 -11.79 11.10
C ALA A 342 4.45 -12.17 12.15
N LYS A 343 4.00 -11.20 12.96
CA LYS A 343 2.95 -11.33 13.97
C LYS A 343 1.98 -10.15 13.81
N SER A 344 0.70 -10.35 14.13
CA SER A 344 -0.28 -9.26 14.17
C SER A 344 -0.12 -8.43 15.45
N ALA A 345 -0.70 -7.22 15.48
CA ALA A 345 -0.75 -6.41 16.69
C ALA A 345 -1.24 -7.20 17.91
N GLY A 346 -2.38 -7.90 17.80
CA GLY A 346 -2.93 -8.69 18.90
C GLY A 346 -2.06 -9.86 19.38
N GLN A 347 -1.05 -10.26 18.61
CA GLN A 347 -0.05 -11.27 19.01
C GLN A 347 1.21 -10.66 19.63
N VAL A 348 1.50 -9.38 19.34
CA VAL A 348 2.67 -8.67 19.89
C VAL A 348 2.28 -7.91 21.15
N PHE A 349 1.14 -7.22 21.13
CA PHE A 349 0.58 -6.41 22.20
C PHE A 349 -0.86 -6.84 22.50
N LYS A 350 -1.17 -7.05 23.78
CA LYS A 350 -2.46 -7.62 24.21
C LYS A 350 -3.61 -6.61 24.10
N GLU A 351 -3.31 -5.33 23.94
CA GLU A 351 -4.23 -4.19 23.97
C GLU A 351 -4.85 -3.86 22.61
N CYS A 352 -4.64 -4.67 21.58
CA CYS A 352 -5.23 -4.46 20.26
C CYS A 352 -6.78 -4.49 20.37
N PRO A 353 -7.49 -3.39 20.04
CA PRO A 353 -8.92 -3.23 20.39
C PRO A 353 -9.87 -4.09 19.54
N GLY A 354 -9.34 -4.81 18.55
CA GLY A 354 -10.11 -5.71 17.70
C GLY A 354 -9.24 -6.65 16.88
N PRO A 355 -9.86 -7.42 15.98
CA PRO A 355 -9.13 -8.30 15.06
C PRO A 355 -8.01 -7.58 14.31
N SER A 356 -6.89 -8.29 14.19
CA SER A 356 -5.73 -7.89 13.40
C SER A 356 -5.05 -9.11 12.78
N PHE A 357 -4.36 -8.93 11.66
CA PHE A 357 -3.64 -9.99 10.96
C PHE A 357 -2.16 -9.65 10.77
N ALA A 358 -1.31 -10.67 10.61
CA ALA A 358 0.11 -10.45 10.38
C ALA A 358 0.35 -10.04 8.91
N PRO A 359 0.98 -8.87 8.63
CA PRO A 359 1.24 -8.41 7.26
C PRO A 359 2.01 -9.40 6.37
N LEU A 360 2.94 -10.19 6.94
CA LEU A 360 3.64 -11.25 6.21
C LEU A 360 2.66 -12.32 5.69
N LYS A 361 1.69 -12.73 6.52
CA LYS A 361 0.67 -13.72 6.15
C LYS A 361 -0.26 -13.17 5.07
N MET A 362 -0.70 -11.92 5.21
CA MET A 362 -1.55 -11.22 4.24
C MET A 362 -0.85 -11.10 2.89
N THR A 363 0.41 -10.68 2.88
CA THR A 363 1.18 -10.50 1.64
C THR A 363 1.47 -11.83 0.96
N ASN A 364 1.74 -12.90 1.71
CA ASN A 364 1.91 -14.25 1.15
C ASN A 364 0.62 -14.75 0.50
N TRP A 365 -0.53 -14.52 1.15
CA TRP A 365 -1.83 -14.86 0.57
C TRP A 365 -2.05 -14.07 -0.74
N LEU A 366 -1.83 -12.76 -0.73
CA LEU A 366 -2.02 -11.91 -1.90
C LEU A 366 -1.09 -12.32 -3.06
N ALA A 367 0.18 -12.62 -2.77
CA ALA A 367 1.13 -13.09 -3.77
C ALA A 367 0.73 -14.44 -4.38
N LYS A 368 0.29 -15.40 -3.55
CA LYS A 368 -0.21 -16.70 -4.02
C LYS A 368 -1.46 -16.53 -4.89
N THR A 369 -2.45 -15.80 -4.39
CA THR A 369 -3.74 -15.60 -5.05
C THR A 369 -3.59 -14.82 -6.35
N SER A 370 -2.88 -13.68 -6.34
CA SER A 370 -2.65 -12.90 -7.56
C SER A 370 -1.86 -13.67 -8.62
N LYS A 371 -0.87 -14.50 -8.23
CA LYS A 371 -0.16 -15.38 -9.18
C LYS A 371 -1.10 -16.42 -9.82
N ALA A 372 -2.01 -17.00 -9.04
CA ALA A 372 -2.97 -17.99 -9.54
C ALA A 372 -4.04 -17.37 -10.45
N GLN A 373 -4.44 -16.12 -10.17
CA GLN A 373 -5.56 -15.44 -10.83
C GLN A 373 -5.16 -14.45 -11.93
N GLY A 374 -3.90 -14.48 -12.39
CA GLY A 374 -3.34 -13.51 -13.31
C GLY A 374 -2.57 -12.42 -12.57
N ASN A 375 -1.25 -12.59 -12.48
CA ASN A 375 -0.39 -11.72 -11.67
C ASN A 375 -0.38 -10.27 -12.18
N TYR A 376 -0.23 -9.31 -11.27
CA TYR A 376 -0.23 -7.88 -11.56
C TYR A 376 0.72 -7.12 -10.64
N ASP A 377 0.97 -5.87 -10.96
CA ASP A 377 2.09 -5.07 -10.47
C ASP A 377 1.80 -4.29 -9.17
N TRP A 378 0.97 -4.85 -8.28
CA TRP A 378 0.74 -4.28 -6.95
C TRP A 378 2.04 -4.12 -6.15
N ALA A 379 2.04 -3.11 -5.27
CA ALA A 379 3.15 -2.67 -4.44
C ALA A 379 2.82 -2.74 -2.94
N LEU A 380 3.80 -2.50 -2.08
CA LEU A 380 3.61 -2.38 -0.63
C LEU A 380 3.78 -0.94 -0.17
N ALA A 381 3.09 -0.56 0.91
CA ALA A 381 3.22 0.73 1.57
C ALA A 381 3.21 0.59 3.11
N PRO A 382 4.18 -0.13 3.71
CA PRO A 382 4.22 -0.29 5.16
C PRO A 382 4.53 1.05 5.84
N HIS A 383 3.92 1.26 7.01
CA HIS A 383 4.12 2.42 7.87
C HIS A 383 5.26 2.10 8.82
N CYS A 384 6.48 2.51 8.48
CA CYS A 384 7.65 2.27 9.30
C CYS A 384 7.82 3.37 10.35
N TYR A 385 7.64 3.00 11.61
CA TYR A 385 7.99 3.82 12.78
C TYR A 385 9.07 3.10 13.61
N GLY A 386 9.35 3.59 14.82
CA GLY A 386 9.99 2.78 15.85
C GLY A 386 9.02 1.78 16.45
N VAL A 387 9.54 0.70 17.05
CA VAL A 387 8.74 -0.28 17.81
C VAL A 387 7.87 0.41 18.86
N VAL A 388 8.42 1.47 19.47
CA VAL A 388 7.67 2.40 20.29
C VAL A 388 7.72 3.77 19.61
N ASN A 389 6.67 4.08 18.85
CA ASN A 389 6.59 5.27 18.00
C ASN A 389 6.74 6.60 18.75
N THR A 390 6.53 6.65 20.07
CA THR A 390 6.73 7.84 20.90
C THR A 390 8.18 8.06 21.37
N LYS A 391 9.12 7.16 21.06
CA LYS A 391 10.52 7.26 21.51
C LYS A 391 11.38 8.02 20.51
N ALA A 392 12.12 9.02 21.01
CA ALA A 392 13.05 9.79 20.18
C ALA A 392 14.33 9.02 19.81
N GLN A 393 14.86 8.21 20.74
CA GLN A 393 15.99 7.31 20.50
C GLN A 393 15.55 6.00 19.83
N GLN A 394 15.02 6.11 18.62
CA GLN A 394 14.37 5.00 17.93
C GLN A 394 15.25 3.77 17.79
N THR A 395 16.49 3.89 17.31
CA THR A 395 17.38 2.74 17.05
C THR A 395 17.75 1.98 18.32
N LEU A 396 17.94 2.69 19.45
CA LEU A 396 18.21 2.07 20.74
C LEU A 396 16.96 1.40 21.31
N SER A 397 15.81 2.09 21.21
CA SER A 397 14.51 1.56 21.63
C SER A 397 14.21 0.27 20.86
N ASP A 398 14.21 0.33 19.53
CA ASP A 398 13.99 -0.78 18.61
C ASP A 398 14.83 -2.01 18.96
N SER A 399 16.15 -1.80 19.10
CA SER A 399 17.08 -2.89 19.43
C SER A 399 16.97 -3.41 20.86
N SER A 400 16.25 -2.72 21.75
CA SER A 400 16.06 -3.14 23.15
C SER A 400 14.75 -3.88 23.40
N MET A 401 13.78 -3.82 22.48
CA MET A 401 12.43 -4.37 22.68
C MET A 401 12.33 -5.89 22.44
N GLY A 402 13.32 -6.52 21.83
CA GLY A 402 13.31 -7.97 21.58
C GLY A 402 12.28 -8.45 20.54
N VAL A 403 11.70 -7.54 19.75
CA VAL A 403 10.71 -7.87 18.70
C VAL A 403 11.30 -7.87 17.29
N LEU A 404 12.47 -7.26 17.11
CA LEU A 404 13.15 -7.18 15.82
C LEU A 404 14.23 -8.25 15.69
N THR A 405 14.35 -8.80 14.48
CA THR A 405 15.43 -9.70 14.09
C THR A 405 15.98 -9.32 12.71
N GLY A 406 17.12 -9.92 12.34
CA GLY A 406 17.69 -9.80 11.01
C GLY A 406 17.08 -10.71 9.94
N ASN A 407 15.91 -11.29 10.20
CA ASN A 407 15.25 -12.24 9.31
C ASN A 407 13.75 -11.90 9.15
N TYR A 408 13.30 -11.70 7.91
CA TYR A 408 11.90 -11.35 7.60
C TYR A 408 10.88 -12.40 8.09
N LYS A 409 11.30 -13.66 8.31
CA LYS A 409 10.42 -14.72 8.80
C LYS A 409 10.16 -14.63 10.30
N THR A 410 11.10 -14.07 11.06
CA THR A 410 11.06 -14.09 12.54
C THR A 410 10.90 -12.72 13.17
N THR A 411 11.24 -11.64 12.46
CA THR A 411 11.01 -10.28 12.95
C THR A 411 9.51 -10.02 13.07
N LYS A 412 9.06 -9.60 14.25
CA LYS A 412 7.64 -9.34 14.51
C LYS A 412 7.18 -8.04 13.87
N GLU A 413 8.11 -7.08 13.72
CA GLU A 413 7.88 -5.76 13.16
C GLU A 413 8.98 -5.38 12.14
N LEU A 414 8.68 -4.38 11.32
CA LEU A 414 9.57 -3.72 10.37
C LEU A 414 9.71 -2.25 10.75
N THR A 415 10.92 -1.88 11.14
CA THR A 415 11.30 -0.49 11.37
C THR A 415 12.49 -0.13 10.49
N PHE A 416 12.90 1.12 10.47
CA PHE A 416 14.17 1.51 9.82
C PHE A 416 15.39 0.80 10.41
N THR A 417 15.29 0.18 11.59
CA THR A 417 16.38 -0.58 12.23
C THR A 417 16.68 -1.91 11.53
N ASN A 418 15.69 -2.52 10.87
CA ASN A 418 15.84 -3.82 10.18
C ASN A 418 15.22 -3.87 8.77
N LEU A 419 14.76 -2.74 8.21
CA LEU A 419 13.98 -2.68 6.97
C LEU A 419 14.59 -3.43 5.78
N GLU A 420 15.92 -3.58 5.72
CA GLU A 420 16.61 -4.33 4.67
C GLU A 420 16.19 -5.80 4.56
N VAL A 421 15.61 -6.40 5.60
CA VAL A 421 15.10 -7.78 5.56
C VAL A 421 13.98 -7.94 4.54
N LEU A 422 13.26 -6.86 4.20
CA LEU A 422 12.27 -6.86 3.12
C LEU A 422 12.91 -7.20 1.77
N SER A 423 14.19 -6.93 1.54
CA SER A 423 14.85 -7.31 0.29
C SER A 423 14.78 -8.82 0.06
N SER A 424 15.12 -9.61 1.09
CA SER A 424 15.05 -11.06 1.04
C SER A 424 13.62 -11.55 0.82
N TYR A 425 12.65 -10.93 1.51
CA TYR A 425 11.24 -11.27 1.34
C TYR A 425 10.73 -10.98 -0.08
N LEU A 426 10.96 -9.78 -0.60
CA LEU A 426 10.49 -9.35 -1.92
C LEU A 426 11.06 -10.19 -3.07
N ASN A 427 12.21 -10.83 -2.86
CA ASN A 427 12.76 -11.79 -3.82
C ASN A 427 11.93 -13.08 -3.94
N THR A 428 11.09 -13.41 -2.95
CA THR A 428 10.20 -14.58 -2.97
C THR A 428 8.87 -14.31 -3.69
N ILE A 429 8.48 -13.04 -3.83
CA ILE A 429 7.18 -12.62 -4.39
C ILE A 429 7.31 -11.72 -5.63
N LYS A 430 8.36 -11.95 -6.44
CA LYS A 430 8.68 -11.15 -7.62
C LYS A 430 7.50 -11.04 -8.60
N TYR A 431 7.39 -9.89 -9.25
CA TYR A 431 6.53 -9.65 -10.40
C TYR A 431 7.40 -9.43 -11.63
N ASN A 432 7.18 -10.21 -12.69
CA ASN A 432 7.98 -10.19 -13.92
C ASN A 432 9.50 -10.19 -13.65
N GLY A 433 9.95 -11.10 -12.77
CA GLY A 433 11.36 -11.25 -12.40
C GLY A 433 11.93 -10.16 -11.48
N LYS A 434 11.16 -9.12 -11.15
CA LYS A 434 11.61 -7.97 -10.34
C LYS A 434 10.97 -7.98 -8.95
N GLN A 435 11.70 -7.48 -7.95
CA GLN A 435 11.13 -7.20 -6.63
C GLN A 435 9.94 -6.23 -6.78
N ARG A 436 8.90 -6.42 -5.98
CA ARG A 436 7.79 -5.46 -5.91
C ARG A 436 8.27 -4.14 -5.32
N SER A 437 7.64 -3.05 -5.75
CA SER A 437 7.97 -1.70 -5.26
C SER A 437 7.41 -1.48 -3.86
N VAL A 438 8.09 -0.64 -3.09
CA VAL A 438 7.68 -0.20 -1.75
C VAL A 438 7.60 1.33 -1.73
N TYR A 439 6.52 1.86 -1.19
CA TYR A 439 6.29 3.29 -1.03
C TYR A 439 6.04 3.57 0.45
N LEU A 440 6.99 4.18 1.15
CA LEU A 440 6.78 4.57 2.55
C LEU A 440 5.99 5.87 2.54
N THR A 441 4.68 5.76 2.71
CA THR A 441 3.75 6.89 2.58
C THR A 441 3.50 7.60 3.89
N GLU A 442 3.67 6.90 5.00
CA GLU A 442 3.51 7.39 6.35
C GLU A 442 4.60 6.76 7.23
N SER A 443 5.74 7.44 7.38
CA SER A 443 6.89 6.91 8.13
C SER A 443 7.77 8.03 8.61
N GLY A 444 8.31 7.93 9.81
CA GLY A 444 9.21 8.94 10.36
C GLY A 444 9.55 8.74 11.82
N ALA A 445 10.25 9.73 12.36
CA ALA A 445 10.82 9.73 13.70
C ALA A 445 10.08 10.72 14.62
N SER A 446 9.67 10.26 15.80
CA SER A 446 9.12 11.13 16.84
C SER A 446 10.24 11.83 17.61
N SER A 447 10.03 13.08 18.02
CA SER A 447 10.84 13.73 19.06
C SER A 447 10.35 13.45 20.48
N GLY A 448 9.42 12.50 20.68
CA GLY A 448 8.87 12.19 21.99
C GLY A 448 8.20 13.41 22.64
N LYS A 449 8.34 13.49 23.97
CA LYS A 449 8.13 14.76 24.69
C LYS A 449 9.18 15.78 24.24
N ILE A 450 8.74 16.96 23.80
CA ILE A 450 9.64 17.99 23.24
C ILE A 450 10.66 18.45 24.29
N SER A 451 11.94 18.29 23.96
CA SER A 451 13.08 18.85 24.70
C SER A 451 14.25 19.08 23.74
N THR A 452 15.19 19.95 24.08
CA THR A 452 16.38 20.21 23.25
C THR A 452 17.14 18.93 22.91
N LYS A 453 17.22 17.99 23.85
CA LYS A 453 17.87 16.69 23.64
C LYS A 453 17.08 15.80 22.69
N ASN A 454 15.75 15.70 22.85
CA ASN A 454 14.94 14.84 21.97
C ASN A 454 14.78 15.39 20.55
N LEU A 455 14.82 16.71 20.38
CA LEU A 455 14.90 17.34 19.06
C LEU A 455 16.20 16.94 18.31
N LYS A 456 17.31 16.79 19.03
CA LYS A 456 18.58 16.29 18.46
C LYS A 456 18.53 14.79 18.15
N TYR A 457 17.85 13.98 18.99
CA TYR A 457 17.58 12.58 18.69
C TYR A 457 16.74 12.42 17.42
N GLN A 458 15.65 13.18 17.29
CA GLN A 458 14.81 13.15 16.09
C GLN A 458 15.64 13.50 14.85
N ALA A 459 16.43 14.58 14.88
CA ALA A 459 17.27 14.97 13.76
C ALA A 459 18.30 13.88 13.36
N ALA A 460 18.90 13.21 14.33
CA ALA A 460 19.78 12.07 14.08
C ALA A 460 19.03 10.89 13.45
N THR A 461 17.86 10.56 13.98
CA THR A 461 17.02 9.47 13.47
C THR A 461 16.54 9.76 12.04
N VAL A 462 16.10 10.98 11.73
CA VAL A 462 15.73 11.36 10.34
C VAL A 462 16.88 11.13 9.36
N ALA A 463 18.11 11.47 9.73
CA ALA A 463 19.28 11.19 8.90
C ALA A 463 19.52 9.67 8.74
N TYR A 464 19.42 8.91 9.84
CA TYR A 464 19.52 7.46 9.84
C TYR A 464 18.50 6.80 8.90
N GLU A 465 17.23 7.19 9.02
CA GLU A 465 16.10 6.68 8.22
C GLU A 465 16.32 6.97 6.73
N TYR A 466 16.64 8.22 6.38
CA TYR A 466 16.89 8.59 4.98
C TYR A 466 18.07 7.82 4.39
N TYR A 467 19.20 7.73 5.10
CA TYR A 467 20.35 6.95 4.63
C TYR A 467 20.01 5.48 4.47
N LYS A 468 19.22 4.89 5.38
CA LYS A 468 18.75 3.51 5.24
C LYS A 468 17.98 3.33 3.93
N VAL A 469 16.95 4.15 3.69
CA VAL A 469 16.07 3.96 2.53
C VAL A 469 16.71 4.32 1.19
N ALA A 470 17.61 5.31 1.16
CA ALA A 470 18.35 5.69 -0.04
C ALA A 470 19.20 4.53 -0.61
N HIS A 471 19.53 3.53 0.23
CA HIS A 471 20.30 2.35 -0.16
C HIS A 471 19.46 1.14 -0.56
N LEU A 472 18.14 1.18 -0.37
CA LEU A 472 17.22 0.07 -0.61
C LEU A 472 16.46 0.28 -1.93
N PRO A 473 16.88 -0.32 -3.06
CA PRO A 473 16.38 0.03 -4.39
C PRO A 473 14.93 -0.38 -4.66
N PHE A 474 14.34 -1.23 -3.80
CA PHE A 474 12.93 -1.57 -3.86
C PHE A 474 12.03 -0.45 -3.30
N ILE A 475 12.59 0.46 -2.48
CA ILE A 475 11.89 1.66 -2.00
C ILE A 475 11.92 2.70 -3.11
N LYS A 476 10.72 3.13 -3.53
CA LYS A 476 10.52 4.11 -4.59
C LYS A 476 10.21 5.50 -4.07
N SER A 477 9.70 5.59 -2.84
CA SER A 477 9.41 6.85 -2.19
C SER A 477 9.50 6.68 -0.68
N PHE A 478 10.02 7.71 0.00
CA PHE A 478 10.00 7.89 1.44
C PHE A 478 9.40 9.26 1.75
N ASN A 479 8.08 9.27 1.92
CA ASN A 479 7.32 10.46 2.23
C ASN A 479 7.27 10.60 3.75
N TYR A 480 8.07 11.53 4.27
CA TYR A 480 8.21 11.70 5.71
C TYR A 480 6.87 12.11 6.34
N TYR A 481 6.43 11.34 7.33
CA TYR A 481 5.32 11.69 8.20
C TYR A 481 5.88 12.36 9.46
N ARG A 482 5.69 13.67 9.64
CA ARG A 482 4.88 14.60 8.81
C ARG A 482 5.46 16.01 8.78
N LEU A 483 4.81 16.94 8.08
CA LEU A 483 5.30 18.32 8.02
C LEU A 483 5.22 18.97 9.40
N LYS A 484 4.06 18.89 10.07
CA LYS A 484 3.77 19.59 11.33
C LYS A 484 3.23 18.65 12.40
N ASP A 485 3.73 18.76 13.63
CA ASP A 485 3.22 17.98 14.76
C ASP A 485 1.70 18.16 14.92
N GLU A 486 0.97 17.05 14.96
CA GLU A 486 -0.43 17.04 15.34
C GLU A 486 -0.56 17.26 16.85
N ALA A 487 -1.33 18.26 17.24
CA ALA A 487 -1.35 18.70 18.64
C ALA A 487 -1.88 17.59 19.58
N SER A 488 -2.84 16.78 19.12
CA SER A 488 -3.39 15.66 19.90
C SER A 488 -2.40 14.50 20.05
N GLU A 489 -1.62 14.18 19.02
CA GLU A 489 -0.58 13.14 19.05
C GLU A 489 0.62 13.58 19.90
N ALA A 490 1.05 14.84 19.74
CA ALA A 490 2.18 15.42 20.46
C ALA A 490 1.95 15.44 21.98
N LYS A 491 0.71 15.68 22.44
CA LYS A 491 0.32 15.57 23.87
C LYS A 491 0.64 14.18 24.44
N ASN A 492 0.55 13.14 23.61
CA ASN A 492 0.85 11.75 23.98
C ASN A 492 2.31 11.35 23.66
N GLY A 493 3.16 12.31 23.27
CA GLY A 493 4.56 12.07 22.94
C GLY A 493 4.82 11.59 21.52
N LEU A 494 3.81 11.54 20.64
CA LEU A 494 4.00 11.24 19.22
C LEU A 494 4.21 12.55 18.43
N SER A 495 5.38 13.17 18.62
CA SER A 495 5.74 14.43 17.99
C SER A 495 6.61 14.20 16.74
N VAL A 496 6.00 13.77 15.63
CA VAL A 496 6.68 13.31 14.40
C VAL A 496 6.91 14.40 13.34
N GLY A 497 6.40 15.61 13.55
CA GLY A 497 6.54 16.73 12.61
C GLY A 497 7.99 17.18 12.43
N LEU A 498 8.32 17.70 11.24
CA LEU A 498 9.52 18.53 11.00
C LEU A 498 9.36 19.94 11.60
N LEU A 499 8.12 20.39 11.74
CA LEU A 499 7.70 21.60 12.44
C LEU A 499 7.00 21.20 13.75
N LYS A 500 7.13 22.05 14.78
CA LYS A 500 6.29 21.95 15.99
C LYS A 500 4.84 22.35 15.67
N SER A 501 3.91 22.08 16.58
CA SER A 501 2.49 22.44 16.40
C SER A 501 2.24 23.95 16.28
N ASN A 502 3.17 24.80 16.73
CA ASN A 502 3.12 26.26 16.51
C ASN A 502 3.78 26.72 15.19
N GLY A 503 4.22 25.79 14.34
CA GLY A 503 4.87 26.08 13.05
C GLY A 503 6.37 26.33 13.11
N SER A 504 6.98 26.43 14.30
CA SER A 504 8.44 26.61 14.40
C SER A 504 9.21 25.39 13.92
N GLN A 505 10.31 25.62 13.20
CA GLN A 505 11.16 24.55 12.67
C GLN A 505 11.87 23.78 13.78
N LYS A 506 11.86 22.45 13.68
CA LYS A 506 12.74 21.58 14.47
C LYS A 506 14.10 21.43 13.78
N PRO A 507 15.17 21.03 14.50
CA PRO A 507 16.46 20.72 13.87
C PRO A 507 16.36 19.67 12.76
N ALA A 508 15.42 18.73 12.87
CA ALA A 508 15.13 17.73 11.86
C ALA A 508 14.73 18.34 10.50
N TYR A 509 14.07 19.51 10.48
CA TYR A 509 13.72 20.22 9.24
C TYR A 509 14.97 20.55 8.41
N LYS A 510 15.99 21.16 9.04
CA LYS A 510 17.24 21.53 8.38
C LYS A 510 18.01 20.30 7.91
N VAL A 511 18.06 19.25 8.73
CA VAL A 511 18.64 17.96 8.32
C VAL A 511 17.93 17.45 7.08
N TYR A 512 16.60 17.32 7.10
CA TYR A 512 15.83 16.79 5.99
C TYR A 512 15.95 17.62 4.70
N LYS A 513 16.00 18.95 4.82
CA LYS A 513 16.22 19.87 3.70
C LYS A 513 17.50 19.55 2.93
N HIS A 514 18.59 19.29 3.64
CA HIS A 514 19.93 19.12 3.05
C HIS A 514 20.37 17.66 2.89
N ILE A 515 19.62 16.69 3.43
CA ILE A 515 20.05 15.29 3.59
C ILE A 515 20.44 14.57 2.29
N ASP A 516 19.87 14.98 1.15
CA ASP A 516 20.09 14.36 -0.15
C ASP A 516 20.89 15.25 -1.11
N THR A 517 21.52 16.29 -0.58
CA THR A 517 22.39 17.22 -1.33
C THR A 517 23.86 16.92 -1.08
N LYS A 518 24.77 17.51 -1.85
CA LYS A 518 26.23 17.45 -1.57
C LYS A 518 26.62 17.87 -0.14
N SER A 519 25.81 18.71 0.51
CA SER A 519 26.05 19.19 1.89
C SER A 519 25.60 18.22 3.01
N SER A 520 25.06 17.06 2.64
CA SER A 520 24.48 16.07 3.57
C SER A 520 25.36 15.75 4.80
N SER A 521 26.66 15.50 4.59
CA SER A 521 27.59 15.20 5.69
C SER A 521 27.76 16.38 6.67
N ALA A 522 27.85 17.61 6.16
CA ALA A 522 27.99 18.80 6.99
C ALA A 522 26.81 18.99 7.95
N TRP A 523 25.60 18.72 7.47
CA TRP A 523 24.36 18.83 8.25
C TRP A 523 24.09 17.65 9.19
N THR A 524 24.75 16.50 8.99
CA THR A 524 24.47 15.28 9.77
C THR A 524 25.59 14.86 10.71
N LYS A 525 26.86 15.23 10.46
CA LYS A 525 28.01 14.76 11.26
C LYS A 525 27.86 14.99 12.78
N GLY A 526 27.33 16.16 13.17
CA GLY A 526 27.13 16.51 14.58
C GLY A 526 26.03 15.71 15.28
N TYR A 527 25.15 15.05 14.52
CA TYR A 527 24.04 14.27 15.03
C TYR A 527 24.38 12.79 15.23
N LEU A 528 25.46 12.26 14.63
CA LEU A 528 25.82 10.85 14.71
C LEU A 528 25.94 10.35 16.17
N LYS A 529 26.45 11.20 17.08
CA LYS A 529 26.60 10.88 18.52
C LYS A 529 25.28 10.57 19.25
N TYR A 530 24.14 10.89 18.64
CA TYR A 530 22.81 10.61 19.16
C TYR A 530 22.23 9.27 18.67
N ILE A 531 22.96 8.54 17.81
CA ILE A 531 22.61 7.19 17.40
C ILE A 531 23.34 6.16 18.25
N SER A 532 22.58 5.33 18.95
CA SER A 532 23.07 4.16 19.66
C SER A 532 22.13 2.98 19.46
N TYR A 533 22.67 1.77 19.59
CA TYR A 533 21.91 0.54 19.40
C TYR A 533 22.58 -0.65 20.11
N LYS A 534 21.80 -1.70 20.38
CA LYS A 534 22.30 -3.02 20.78
C LYS A 534 22.46 -3.88 19.54
N ARG A 535 23.68 -4.39 19.28
CA ARG A 535 23.95 -5.24 18.11
C ARG A 535 23.14 -6.53 18.22
N ASN A 536 22.34 -6.86 17.20
CA ASN A 536 21.40 -8.00 17.23
C ASN A 536 20.43 -7.99 18.42
N GLY A 537 20.17 -6.82 18.99
CA GLY A 537 19.39 -6.66 20.21
C GLY A 537 20.00 -7.26 21.48
N LYS A 538 21.30 -7.56 21.48
CA LYS A 538 22.02 -8.18 22.59
C LYS A 538 23.12 -7.25 23.15
N GLY A 539 23.47 -7.49 24.41
CA GLY A 539 24.56 -6.80 25.10
C GLY A 539 24.29 -5.32 25.39
N SER A 540 25.36 -4.60 25.72
CA SER A 540 25.33 -3.17 26.02
C SER A 540 25.12 -2.31 24.77
N ALA A 541 24.45 -1.18 24.94
CA ALA A 541 24.25 -0.22 23.87
C ALA A 541 25.60 0.36 23.42
N LYS A 542 25.82 0.42 22.10
CA LYS A 542 27.01 1.02 21.48
C LYS A 542 26.60 2.28 20.74
N LYS A 543 27.44 3.32 20.80
CA LYS A 543 27.30 4.51 19.95
C LYS A 543 27.76 4.18 18.53
N ALA A 544 27.08 4.73 17.52
CA ALA A 544 27.53 4.60 16.15
C ALA A 544 28.85 5.36 15.92
N THR A 545 29.83 4.70 15.28
CA THR A 545 31.12 5.31 14.92
C THR A 545 31.10 5.93 13.52
N SER A 546 30.17 5.50 12.66
CA SER A 546 29.90 6.12 11.35
C SER A 546 28.44 5.88 10.95
N TRP A 547 27.95 6.64 9.97
CA TRP A 547 26.63 6.38 9.39
C TRP A 547 26.55 5.00 8.72
N LYS A 548 27.66 4.54 8.12
CA LYS A 548 27.76 3.18 7.54
C LYS A 548 27.61 2.10 8.62
N SER A 549 28.30 2.24 9.76
CA SER A 549 28.22 1.26 10.85
C SER A 549 26.82 1.23 11.47
N ALA A 550 26.17 2.40 11.58
CA ALA A 550 24.79 2.50 12.08
C ALA A 550 23.80 1.67 11.25
N MET A 551 24.06 1.43 9.97
CA MET A 551 23.16 0.61 9.14
C MET A 551 23.12 -0.85 9.57
N ASN A 552 24.16 -1.37 10.24
CA ASN A 552 24.29 -2.78 10.59
C ASN A 552 23.89 -3.01 12.05
N VAL A 553 22.62 -2.76 12.39
CA VAL A 553 22.08 -3.03 13.74
C VAL A 553 21.78 -4.51 13.93
N TYR A 554 21.15 -5.14 12.95
CA TYR A 554 20.92 -6.58 12.90
C TYR A 554 21.78 -7.26 11.81
N SER A 555 22.23 -8.49 12.08
CA SER A 555 22.91 -9.34 11.10
C SER A 555 21.87 -9.80 10.08
N THR A 556 21.96 -9.31 8.85
CA THR A 556 21.06 -9.64 7.76
C THR A 556 21.85 -10.15 6.55
N SER A 557 21.14 -10.71 5.55
CA SER A 557 21.76 -11.04 4.26
C SER A 557 22.10 -9.81 3.40
N PHE A 558 21.71 -8.59 3.83
CA PHE A 558 22.02 -7.37 3.11
C PHE A 558 23.43 -6.88 3.46
N ASN A 559 24.36 -6.99 2.51
CA ASN A 559 25.75 -6.56 2.72
C ASN A 559 25.88 -5.03 2.67
N TRP A 560 25.69 -4.38 3.83
CA TRP A 560 25.87 -2.93 3.99
C TRP A 560 27.27 -2.44 3.59
N ASN A 561 28.31 -3.25 3.81
CA ASN A 561 29.67 -2.86 3.46
C ASN A 561 29.87 -2.65 1.95
N LYS A 562 29.27 -3.54 1.14
CA LYS A 562 29.29 -3.45 -0.33
C LYS A 562 28.25 -2.47 -0.88
N LYS A 563 27.12 -2.29 -0.19
CA LYS A 563 25.99 -1.51 -0.70
C LYS A 563 26.07 -0.02 -0.34
N TRP A 564 26.74 0.35 0.75
CA TRP A 564 26.87 1.74 1.22
C TRP A 564 27.64 2.61 0.21
N SER A 565 27.08 3.78 -0.12
CA SER A 565 27.73 4.79 -0.97
C SER A 565 27.06 6.15 -0.83
N TRP A 566 27.86 7.21 -0.65
CA TRP A 566 27.37 8.60 -0.66
C TRP A 566 26.70 9.00 -1.99
N LYS A 567 27.02 8.34 -3.12
CA LYS A 567 26.37 8.57 -4.43
C LYS A 567 24.89 8.14 -4.43
N LYS A 568 24.46 7.32 -3.47
CA LYS A 568 23.05 6.93 -3.29
C LYS A 568 22.26 7.92 -2.45
N ILE A 569 22.95 8.69 -1.60
CA ILE A 569 22.38 9.71 -0.73
C ILE A 569 22.30 11.05 -1.47
N THR A 570 23.43 11.49 -2.03
CA THR A 570 23.60 12.80 -2.66
C THR A 570 23.06 12.77 -4.10
N LYS A 571 21.78 13.10 -4.23
CA LYS A 571 21.01 13.01 -5.48
C LYS A 571 20.64 14.37 -6.06
N ARG A 572 20.82 15.44 -5.29
CA ARG A 572 20.54 16.83 -5.66
C ARG A 572 21.78 17.71 -5.56
#